data_AF-A0A4S8QE63-F1
#
_entry.id   AF-A0A4S8QE63-F1
#
_cell.length_a   1.000
_cell.length_b   1.000
_cell.length_c   1.000
_cell.angle_alpha   90.00
_cell.angle_beta   90.00
_cell.angle_gamma   90.00
#
_symmetry.space_group_name_H-M   'P 1'
#
loop_
_entity.id
_entity.type
_entity.pdbx_description
1 polymer ?
#
loop_
_entity_poly.entity_id
_entity_poly.type
_entity_poly.pdbx_seq_one_letter_code
_entity_poly.pdbx_strand_id
1 'polypeptide(L)'
;MTDHYSTIRDFGRQAHVEPAVPVQKRAKPEHLGDWTTASGGSLSLTGRRGSEFATIWHNRTDGPVKIGRARHAGGVLRSVEWDDAHQDQTEFWKTQQRHQIAALIAAWHAEARP
;
A
#
# COMPACT_ATOMS: atom_id res chain seq x y z
N MET A 1 -11.49 -31.52 -63.94
CA MET A 1 -11.10 -30.36 -64.77
C MET A 1 -11.70 -29.12 -64.12
N THR A 2 -10.82 -28.30 -63.55
CA THR A 2 -10.96 -26.84 -63.35
C THR A 2 -11.87 -26.32 -62.24
N ASP A 3 -11.25 -26.10 -61.08
CA ASP A 3 -11.46 -24.98 -60.16
C ASP A 3 -11.68 -23.61 -60.85
N HIS A 4 -12.38 -22.67 -60.21
CA HIS A 4 -11.90 -21.29 -59.85
C HIS A 4 -13.08 -20.38 -59.42
N TYR A 5 -13.09 -19.93 -58.14
CA TYR A 5 -12.89 -18.55 -57.64
C TYR A 5 -13.87 -17.48 -58.20
N SER A 6 -14.63 -16.70 -57.40
CA SER A 6 -14.14 -15.65 -56.49
C SER A 6 -15.26 -15.16 -55.53
N THR A 7 -15.05 -15.11 -54.22
CA THR A 7 -14.40 -14.03 -53.42
C THR A 7 -15.38 -12.95 -52.92
N ILE A 8 -15.95 -13.18 -51.74
CA ILE A 8 -16.36 -12.10 -50.82
C ILE A 8 -15.23 -11.98 -49.80
N ARG A 9 -14.45 -10.88 -49.85
CA ARG A 9 -13.48 -10.53 -48.81
C ARG A 9 -14.22 -9.72 -47.74
N ASP A 10 -14.68 -10.41 -46.70
CA ASP A 10 -15.02 -9.78 -45.43
C ASP A 10 -13.71 -9.59 -44.65
N PHE A 11 -13.19 -8.37 -44.63
CA PHE A 11 -12.03 -8.02 -43.83
C PHE A 11 -12.45 -7.95 -42.36
N GLY A 12 -12.40 -9.09 -41.69
CA GLY A 12 -12.52 -9.18 -40.23
C GLY A 12 -11.45 -8.31 -39.57
N ARG A 13 -11.89 -7.24 -38.89
CA ARG A 13 -11.11 -6.52 -37.88
C ARG A 13 -10.64 -7.54 -36.85
N GLN A 14 -9.35 -7.89 -36.87
CA GLN A 14 -8.72 -8.52 -35.72
C GLN A 14 -8.66 -7.47 -34.61
N ALA A 15 -9.60 -7.55 -33.67
CA ALA A 15 -9.47 -6.85 -32.40
C ALA A 15 -8.26 -7.45 -31.68
N HIS A 16 -7.19 -6.66 -31.58
CA HIS A 16 -6.09 -6.93 -30.68
C HIS A 16 -6.63 -6.91 -29.25
N VAL A 17 -6.99 -8.08 -28.73
CA VAL A 17 -7.36 -8.23 -27.32
C VAL A 17 -6.04 -8.19 -26.55
N GLU A 18 -5.72 -7.04 -25.96
CA GLU A 18 -4.65 -6.96 -24.97
C GLU A 18 -4.92 -8.00 -23.88
N PRO A 19 -3.93 -8.83 -23.50
CA PRO A 19 -4.13 -9.83 -22.45
C PRO A 19 -4.49 -9.10 -21.15
N ALA A 20 -5.72 -9.32 -20.68
CA ALA A 20 -6.17 -8.80 -19.40
C ALA A 20 -5.22 -9.31 -18.31
N VAL A 21 -4.37 -8.42 -17.79
CA VAL A 21 -3.48 -8.70 -16.67
C VAL A 21 -4.36 -9.20 -15.52
N PRO A 22 -4.16 -10.41 -14.99
CA PRO A 22 -5.02 -10.93 -13.94
C PRO A 22 -4.94 -9.98 -12.75
N VAL A 23 -6.09 -9.38 -12.41
CA VAL A 23 -6.24 -8.48 -11.28
C VAL A 23 -6.09 -9.37 -10.03
N GLN A 24 -4.86 -9.51 -9.52
CA GLN A 24 -4.61 -10.22 -8.28
C GLN A 24 -5.53 -9.61 -7.21
N LYS A 25 -6.38 -10.43 -6.60
CA LYS A 25 -7.24 -10.02 -5.48
C LYS A 25 -6.34 -9.37 -4.43
N ARG A 26 -6.42 -8.04 -4.32
CA ARG A 26 -5.60 -7.28 -3.38
C ARG A 26 -5.95 -7.74 -1.97
N ALA A 27 -4.95 -8.17 -1.20
CA ALA A 27 -5.13 -8.52 0.20
C ALA A 27 -5.80 -7.37 0.97
N LYS A 28 -6.68 -7.72 1.92
CA LYS A 28 -7.34 -6.71 2.76
C LYS A 28 -6.29 -5.96 3.58
N PRO A 29 -6.49 -4.64 3.84
CA PRO A 29 -5.71 -3.93 4.85
C PRO A 29 -5.82 -4.62 6.20
N GLU A 30 -4.68 -4.76 6.87
CA GLU A 30 -4.54 -5.25 8.24
C GLU A 30 -4.11 -4.09 9.13
N HIS A 31 -4.65 -4.07 10.36
CA HIS A 31 -4.23 -3.13 11.38
C HIS A 31 -3.00 -3.67 12.11
N LEU A 32 -1.90 -2.92 12.10
CA LEU A 32 -0.63 -3.34 12.72
C LEU A 32 -0.53 -2.86 14.17
N GLY A 33 -1.25 -1.79 14.52
CA GLY A 33 -1.30 -1.26 15.88
C GLY A 33 -1.55 0.24 15.94
N ASP A 34 -1.81 0.69 17.16
CA ASP A 34 -2.04 2.10 17.52
C ASP A 34 -0.98 2.56 18.52
N TRP A 35 -0.68 3.85 18.52
CA TRP A 35 0.14 4.47 19.56
C TRP A 35 -0.28 5.91 19.80
N THR A 36 0.02 6.40 20.99
CA THR A 36 -0.25 7.79 21.38
C THR A 36 1.05 8.60 21.30
N THR A 37 0.99 9.75 20.64
CA THR A 37 2.08 10.71 20.57
C THR A 37 2.26 11.43 21.92
N ALA A 38 3.42 12.04 22.14
CA ALA A 38 3.68 12.79 23.38
C ALA A 38 2.70 13.94 23.62
N SER A 39 2.11 14.51 22.56
CA SER A 39 1.07 15.55 22.64
C SER A 39 -0.34 14.99 22.85
N GLY A 40 -0.51 13.67 23.01
CA GLY A 40 -1.80 13.02 23.23
C GLY A 40 -2.58 12.64 21.96
N GLY A 41 -2.05 12.92 20.77
CA GLY A 41 -2.70 12.51 19.51
C GLY A 41 -2.55 11.01 19.26
N SER A 42 -3.60 10.36 18.75
CA SER A 42 -3.61 8.92 18.46
C SER A 42 -3.25 8.64 17.01
N LEU A 43 -2.27 7.78 16.77
CA LEU A 43 -1.86 7.34 15.45
C LEU A 43 -2.08 5.84 15.30
N SER A 44 -2.31 5.40 14.06
CA SER A 44 -2.38 3.99 13.71
C SER A 44 -1.60 3.66 12.45
N LEU A 45 -1.19 2.39 12.35
CA LEU A 45 -0.49 1.86 11.19
C LEU A 45 -1.30 0.72 10.58
N THR A 46 -1.58 0.81 9.28
CA THR A 46 -2.25 -0.26 8.54
C THR A 46 -1.39 -0.74 7.37
N GLY A 47 -1.24 -2.04 7.20
CA GLY A 47 -0.41 -2.66 6.16
C GLY A 47 -1.23 -3.65 5.34
N ARG A 48 -0.58 -4.29 4.37
CA ARG A 48 -1.17 -5.39 3.59
C ARG A 48 -0.12 -6.46 3.40
N ARG A 49 -0.47 -7.74 3.61
CA ARG A 49 0.46 -8.84 3.31
C ARG A 49 0.85 -8.81 1.84
N GLY A 50 2.15 -8.98 1.57
CA GLY A 50 2.73 -8.86 0.23
C GLY A 50 2.93 -7.42 -0.27
N SER A 51 2.49 -6.40 0.47
CA SER A 51 2.82 -4.99 0.20
C SER A 51 4.13 -4.63 0.89
N GLU A 52 4.93 -3.79 0.24
CA GLU A 52 6.09 -3.13 0.86
C GLU A 52 5.72 -1.80 1.55
N PHE A 53 4.43 -1.44 1.53
CA PHE A 53 3.93 -0.19 2.10
C PHE A 53 2.90 -0.43 3.20
N ALA A 54 3.01 0.38 4.25
CA ALA A 54 2.02 0.60 5.29
C ALA A 54 1.60 2.08 5.31
N THR A 55 0.34 2.34 5.61
CA THR A 55 -0.25 3.68 5.71
C THR A 55 -0.29 4.11 7.17
N ILE A 56 0.11 5.35 7.43
CA ILE A 56 0.07 5.98 8.75
C ILE A 56 -1.17 6.87 8.81
N TRP A 57 -1.97 6.68 9.84
CA TRP A 57 -3.20 7.45 10.06
C TRP A 57 -3.13 8.21 11.38
N HIS A 58 -3.74 9.37 11.41
CA HIS A 58 -4.09 10.10 12.61
C HIS A 58 -5.56 9.83 12.92
N ASN A 59 -5.81 9.15 14.03
CA ASN A 59 -7.14 8.83 14.52
C ASN A 59 -7.73 10.07 15.19
N ARG A 60 -8.54 10.82 14.44
CA ARG A 60 -9.26 11.99 14.96
C ARG A 60 -10.71 11.62 15.28
N THR A 61 -11.39 12.47 16.04
CA THR A 61 -12.80 12.28 16.41
C THR A 61 -13.74 12.22 15.21
N ASP A 62 -13.44 12.98 14.15
CA ASP A 62 -14.17 13.04 12.88
C ASP A 62 -13.80 11.92 11.91
N GLY A 63 -12.75 11.15 12.22
CA GLY A 63 -12.32 9.99 11.44
C GLY A 63 -10.81 9.91 11.26
N PRO A 64 -10.29 8.75 10.82
CA PRO A 64 -8.87 8.59 10.55
C PRO A 64 -8.47 9.37 9.30
N VAL A 65 -7.46 10.22 9.43
CA VAL A 65 -6.88 10.97 8.32
C VAL A 65 -5.51 10.40 8.01
N LYS A 66 -5.23 10.12 6.73
CA LYS A 66 -3.89 9.68 6.32
C LYS A 66 -2.91 10.83 6.52
N ILE A 67 -1.76 10.53 7.12
CA ILE A 67 -0.71 11.53 7.36
C ILE A 67 0.65 11.12 6.77
N GLY A 68 0.77 9.90 6.26
CA GLY A 68 1.99 9.44 5.63
C GLY A 68 1.95 7.97 5.21
N ARG A 69 3.08 7.50 4.71
CA ARG A 69 3.33 6.10 4.36
C ARG A 69 4.70 5.66 4.86
N ALA A 70 4.78 4.40 5.28
CA ALA A 70 6.02 3.73 5.64
C ALA A 70 6.33 2.65 4.59
N ARG A 71 7.56 2.63 4.09
CA ARG A 71 8.08 1.56 3.23
C ARG A 71 8.86 0.57 4.06
N HIS A 72 8.61 -0.72 3.89
CA HIS A 72 9.27 -1.79 4.63
C HIS A 72 9.59 -3.00 3.75
N ALA A 73 10.54 -3.82 4.22
CA ALA A 73 10.88 -5.08 3.60
C ALA A 73 11.14 -6.14 4.69
N GLY A 74 10.29 -7.17 4.73
CA GLY A 74 10.49 -8.34 5.61
C GLY A 74 10.62 -8.01 7.11
N GLY A 75 9.85 -7.05 7.62
CA GLY A 75 9.90 -6.62 9.02
C GLY A 75 10.80 -5.41 9.31
N VAL A 76 11.57 -4.96 8.32
CA VAL A 76 12.48 -3.81 8.48
C VAL A 76 11.89 -2.57 7.85
N LEU A 77 11.73 -1.50 8.63
CA LEU A 77 11.38 -0.17 8.13
C LEU A 77 12.53 0.39 7.27
N ARG A 78 12.22 0.88 6.06
CA ARG A 78 13.18 1.44 5.11
C ARG A 78 13.08 2.96 5.00
N SER A 79 11.86 3.47 4.89
CA SER A 79 11.62 4.91 4.82
C SER A 79 10.24 5.25 5.36
N VAL A 80 10.07 6.50 5.77
CA VAL A 80 8.76 7.09 6.08
C VAL A 80 8.64 8.39 5.31
N GLU A 81 7.54 8.52 4.60
CA GLU A 81 7.16 9.70 3.84
C GLU A 81 5.93 10.30 4.49
N TRP A 82 5.98 11.60 4.79
CA TRP A 82 4.90 12.34 5.43
C TRP A 82 4.17 13.17 4.38
N ASP A 83 2.85 13.22 4.49
CA ASP A 83 2.02 14.07 3.63
C ASP A 83 2.29 15.55 3.98
N ASP A 84 2.12 16.48 3.03
CA ASP A 84 2.59 17.87 3.13
C ASP A 84 2.17 18.59 4.42
N ALA A 85 0.91 18.40 4.86
CA ALA A 85 0.40 19.00 6.10
C ALA A 85 1.13 18.54 7.39
N HIS A 86 1.96 17.49 7.30
CA HIS A 86 2.72 16.92 8.41
C HIS A 86 4.23 16.94 8.15
N GLN A 87 4.69 17.53 7.03
CA GLN A 87 6.12 17.73 6.78
C GLN A 87 6.75 18.74 7.74
N ASP A 88 5.98 19.73 8.21
CA ASP A 88 6.45 20.76 9.15
C ASP A 88 6.62 20.28 10.60
N GLN A 89 6.27 19.01 10.88
CA GLN A 89 6.55 18.43 12.19
C GLN A 89 8.05 18.38 12.46
N THR A 90 8.42 18.59 13.73
CA THR A 90 9.83 18.60 14.13
C THR A 90 10.50 17.26 13.84
N GLU A 91 11.81 17.28 13.52
CA GLU A 91 12.56 16.04 13.28
C GLU A 91 12.60 15.12 14.51
N PHE A 92 12.56 15.70 15.71
CA PHE A 92 12.44 14.93 16.95
C PHE A 92 11.14 14.12 16.97
N TRP A 93 10.01 14.77 16.68
CA TRP A 93 8.71 14.12 16.59
C TRP A 93 8.72 13.01 15.53
N LYS A 94 9.22 13.28 14.33
CA LYS A 94 9.28 12.30 13.23
C LYS A 94 10.15 11.09 13.61
N THR A 95 11.24 11.33 14.33
CA THR A 95 12.14 10.26 14.80
C THR A 95 11.44 9.35 15.81
N GLN A 96 10.71 9.91 16.77
CA GLN A 96 9.89 9.12 17.68
C GLN A 96 8.87 8.26 16.93
N GLN A 97 8.18 8.83 15.93
CA GLN A 97 7.21 8.06 15.15
C GLN A 97 7.88 6.95 14.34
N ARG A 98 9.04 7.21 13.73
CA ARG A 98 9.83 6.20 13.00
C ARG A 98 10.17 4.99 13.88
N HIS A 99 10.53 5.21 15.15
CA HIS A 99 10.79 4.11 16.08
C HIS A 99 9.54 3.27 16.36
N GLN A 100 8.39 3.91 16.61
CA GLN A 100 7.14 3.18 16.85
C GLN A 100 6.71 2.38 15.62
N ILE A 101 6.75 3.00 14.43
CA ILE A 101 6.43 2.35 13.17
C ILE A 101 7.34 1.14 12.93
N ALA A 102 8.65 1.27 13.16
CA ALA A 102 9.59 0.17 12.98
C ALA A 102 9.27 -1.01 13.91
N ALA A 103 8.94 -0.74 15.18
CA ALA A 103 8.57 -1.77 16.14
C ALA A 103 7.30 -2.53 15.71
N LEU A 104 6.25 -1.81 15.28
CA LEU A 104 4.99 -2.42 14.82
C LEU A 104 5.20 -3.29 13.57
N ILE A 105 5.99 -2.82 12.60
CA ILE A 105 6.29 -3.59 11.38
C ILE A 105 7.09 -4.85 11.72
N ALA A 106 8.07 -4.75 12.62
CA ALA A 106 8.86 -5.90 13.04
C ALA A 106 7.98 -6.95 13.74
N ALA A 107 7.14 -6.53 14.68
CA ALA A 107 6.21 -7.41 15.40
C ALA A 107 5.23 -8.12 14.44
N TRP A 108 4.59 -7.37 13.55
CA TRP A 108 3.63 -7.91 12.58
C TRP A 108 4.25 -8.93 11.60
N HIS A 109 5.55 -8.79 11.28
CA HIS A 109 6.28 -9.77 10.48
C HIS A 109 6.76 -10.98 11.29
N ALA A 110 7.04 -10.82 12.58
CA ALA A 110 7.39 -11.92 13.48
C ALA A 110 6.18 -12.84 13.72
N GLU A 111 5.00 -12.28 13.99
CA GLU A 111 3.75 -13.03 14.16
C GLU A 111 3.31 -13.79 12.91
N ALA A 112 3.76 -13.36 11.73
CA ALA A 112 3.44 -14.00 10.45
C ALA A 112 4.27 -15.24 10.15
N ARG A 113 5.32 -15.51 10.94
CA ARG A 113 6.17 -16.68 10.79
C ARG A 113 5.68 -17.74 11.80
N PRO A 114 5.11 -18.86 11.35
CA PRO A 114 4.77 -19.98 12.23
C PRO A 114 6.01 -20.63 12.85
#